data_AF-A0A074VIX2-F1
#
_entry.id   AF-A0A074VIX2-F1
#
_cell.length_a   1.000
_cell.length_b   1.000
_cell.length_c   1.000
_cell.angle_alpha   90.00
_cell.angle_beta   90.00
_cell.angle_gamma   90.00
#
_symmetry.space_group_name_H-M   'P 1'
#
loop_
_entity.id
_entity.type
_entity.pdbx_description
1 polymer ?
#
loop_
_entity_poly.entity_id
_entity_poly.type
_entity_poly.pdbx_seq_one_letter_code
_entity_poly.pdbx_strand_id
1 'polypeptide(L)'
;MPSATHSFGDVEYWNNRFSQEEQFDWLADFAVLEPWLRKAIAERSGHNEKPQILHIGCGSSALSIQLRKLVESPKQIHNVDYSSVVIDRNRQREIELLDSSQATSEPTCWSTLNLLSASQILDYGAFGKKFDAIIDKSTSDAISCAEDVTIDLPYQISRFHTSQPILPTTTRTVFPLDLLANHLAYLADPGCQWIVLSYSSSRFSHWNDRVQTEGLPHPLELWNLERHEKIEQPPDPNDTVHRPPVMHHLYILRRTDVQLNQVI
;
A
#
# COMPACT_ATOMS: atom_id res chain seq x y z
N MET A 1 -10.72 -6.80 -33.55
CA MET A 1 -9.70 -6.72 -32.49
C MET A 1 -10.44 -6.50 -31.19
N PRO A 2 -10.29 -7.33 -30.14
CA PRO A 2 -10.79 -6.95 -28.82
C PRO A 2 -10.12 -5.61 -28.45
N SER A 3 -10.89 -4.66 -27.90
CA SER A 3 -10.33 -3.42 -27.36
C SER A 3 -9.20 -3.77 -26.41
N ALA A 4 -8.06 -3.06 -26.48
CA ALA A 4 -6.94 -3.26 -25.58
C ALA A 4 -7.47 -3.33 -24.14
N THR A 5 -7.35 -4.49 -23.51
CA THR A 5 -7.65 -4.65 -22.09
C THR A 5 -6.64 -3.82 -21.34
N HIS A 6 -7.05 -2.66 -20.83
CA HIS A 6 -6.18 -1.81 -20.03
C HIS A 6 -5.69 -2.58 -18.81
N SER A 7 -4.38 -2.59 -18.58
CA SER A 7 -3.80 -3.22 -17.39
C SER A 7 -3.95 -2.28 -16.20
N PHE A 8 -4.43 -2.80 -15.07
CA PHE A 8 -4.44 -2.06 -13.80
C PHE A 8 -3.03 -1.78 -13.25
N GLY A 9 -1.97 -2.32 -13.86
CA GLY A 9 -0.58 -1.97 -13.58
C GLY A 9 -0.05 -0.75 -14.35
N ASP A 10 -0.80 -0.20 -15.31
CA ASP A 10 -0.36 0.91 -16.16
C ASP A 10 -0.74 2.27 -15.56
N VAL A 11 0.25 3.10 -15.23
CA VAL A 11 0.04 4.44 -14.66
C VAL A 11 -0.74 5.36 -15.61
N GLU A 12 -0.62 5.21 -16.92
CA GLU A 12 -1.33 6.07 -17.88
C GLU A 12 -2.83 5.78 -17.90
N TYR A 13 -3.22 4.51 -17.71
CA TYR A 13 -4.61 4.15 -17.49
C TYR A 13 -5.18 4.89 -16.27
N TRP A 14 -4.45 4.91 -15.15
CA TRP A 14 -4.90 5.58 -13.93
C TRP A 14 -4.86 7.11 -14.05
N ASN A 15 -3.83 7.70 -14.66
CA ASN A 15 -3.78 9.13 -14.94
C ASN A 15 -5.01 9.58 -15.74
N ASN A 16 -5.35 8.85 -16.82
CA ASN A 16 -6.53 9.13 -17.61
C ASN A 16 -7.82 8.97 -16.80
N ARG A 17 -7.97 7.90 -16.02
CA ARG A 17 -9.14 7.70 -15.15
C ARG A 17 -9.28 8.82 -14.12
N PHE A 18 -8.22 9.16 -13.41
CA PHE A 18 -8.22 10.19 -12.37
C PHE A 18 -8.35 11.61 -12.94
N SER A 19 -8.11 11.83 -14.22
CA SER A 19 -8.43 13.12 -14.85
C SER A 19 -9.94 13.37 -14.98
N GLN A 20 -10.77 12.31 -14.91
CA GLN A 20 -12.22 12.36 -15.15
C GLN A 20 -13.05 11.97 -13.93
N GLU A 21 -12.54 11.06 -13.09
CA GLU A 21 -13.27 10.49 -11.97
C GLU A 21 -13.18 11.38 -10.73
N GLU A 22 -14.28 11.95 -10.26
CA GLU A 22 -14.24 12.79 -9.07
C GLU A 22 -13.83 12.03 -7.81
N GLN A 23 -14.61 11.03 -7.40
CA GLN A 23 -14.35 10.21 -6.21
C GLN A 23 -14.88 8.81 -6.47
N PHE A 24 -14.07 7.80 -6.17
CA PHE A 24 -14.48 6.40 -6.27
C PHE A 24 -13.85 5.57 -5.16
N ASP A 25 -14.66 4.71 -4.56
CA ASP A 25 -14.25 3.83 -3.47
C ASP A 25 -14.30 2.38 -3.94
N TRP A 26 -13.12 1.76 -4.04
CA TRP A 26 -13.01 0.33 -4.31
C TRP A 26 -13.45 -0.48 -3.10
N LEU A 27 -13.92 -1.71 -3.37
CA LEU A 27 -14.28 -2.71 -2.38
C LEU A 27 -15.38 -2.24 -1.41
N ALA A 28 -15.11 -2.28 -0.10
CA ALA A 28 -16.05 -1.97 0.95
C ALA A 28 -15.78 -0.59 1.58
N ASP A 29 -16.77 -0.12 2.32
CA ASP A 29 -16.69 1.14 3.06
C ASP A 29 -15.64 1.12 4.18
N PHE A 30 -15.19 2.31 4.56
CA PHE A 30 -14.27 2.53 5.69
C PHE A 30 -14.71 1.83 6.98
N ALA A 31 -16.01 1.68 7.22
CA ALA A 31 -16.55 1.00 8.40
C ALA A 31 -16.01 -0.42 8.57
N VAL A 32 -15.66 -1.11 7.47
CA VAL A 32 -15.07 -2.45 7.50
C VAL A 32 -13.62 -2.42 8.01
N LEU A 33 -12.86 -1.39 7.66
CA LEU A 33 -11.46 -1.22 8.04
C LEU A 33 -11.29 -0.54 9.41
N GLU A 34 -12.22 0.33 9.78
CA GLU A 34 -12.12 1.20 10.95
C GLU A 34 -11.77 0.46 12.26
N PRO A 35 -12.43 -0.65 12.64
CA PRO A 35 -12.08 -1.37 13.88
C PRO A 35 -10.64 -1.87 13.90
N TRP A 36 -10.14 -2.34 12.76
CA TRP A 36 -8.78 -2.87 12.62
C TRP A 36 -7.74 -1.76 12.63
N LEU A 37 -8.03 -0.65 11.96
CA LEU A 37 -7.17 0.53 11.96
C LEU A 37 -7.08 1.13 13.37
N ARG A 38 -8.20 1.27 14.08
CA ARG A 38 -8.22 1.74 15.47
C ARG A 38 -7.38 0.85 16.38
N LYS A 39 -7.50 -0.47 16.23
CA LYS A 39 -6.69 -1.45 16.97
C LYS A 39 -5.20 -1.29 16.65
N ALA A 40 -4.83 -1.24 15.38
CA ALA A 40 -3.44 -1.08 14.94
C ALA A 40 -2.80 0.19 15.51
N ILE A 41 -3.51 1.32 15.44
CA ILE A 41 -3.04 2.59 15.98
C ILE A 41 -2.91 2.48 17.50
N ALA A 42 -3.93 1.96 18.21
CA ALA A 42 -3.91 1.84 19.66
C ALA A 42 -2.78 0.94 20.19
N GLU A 43 -2.46 -0.16 19.50
CA GLU A 43 -1.34 -1.05 19.85
C GLU A 43 0.02 -0.34 19.81
N ARG A 44 0.12 0.77 19.06
CA ARG A 44 1.38 1.49 18.80
C ARG A 44 1.51 2.79 19.59
N SER A 45 0.40 3.36 20.09
CA SER A 45 0.35 4.62 20.84
C SER A 45 0.98 4.60 22.26
N GLY A 46 1.83 3.62 22.59
CA GLY A 46 2.40 3.40 23.92
C GLY A 46 3.81 3.96 24.18
N HIS A 47 4.51 4.49 23.17
CA HIS A 47 5.97 4.70 23.20
C HIS A 47 6.44 6.16 23.02
N ASN A 48 5.79 7.17 23.63
CA ASN A 48 6.11 8.62 23.50
C ASN A 48 6.07 9.20 22.07
N GLU A 49 5.82 8.38 21.06
CA GLU A 49 5.64 8.77 19.66
C GLU A 49 4.24 8.38 19.17
N LYS A 50 3.66 9.22 18.32
CA LYS A 50 2.33 8.99 17.76
C LYS A 50 2.44 8.10 16.53
N PRO A 51 1.61 7.04 16.37
CA PRO A 51 1.72 6.12 15.25
C PRO A 51 1.65 6.80 13.89
N GLN A 52 2.57 6.45 12.98
CA GLN A 52 2.56 6.94 11.60
C GLN A 52 1.84 5.94 10.68
N ILE A 53 1.01 6.46 9.78
CA ILE A 53 0.14 5.68 8.89
C ILE A 53 0.53 5.96 7.44
N LEU A 54 0.80 4.90 6.68
CA LEU A 54 0.96 4.95 5.23
C LEU A 54 -0.29 4.40 4.56
N HIS A 55 -0.95 5.22 3.75
CA HIS A 55 -2.06 4.80 2.90
C HIS A 55 -1.55 4.67 1.46
N ILE A 56 -1.34 3.43 1.02
CA ILE A 56 -0.77 3.14 -0.30
C ILE A 56 -1.85 3.06 -1.37
N GLY A 57 -1.49 3.45 -2.60
CA GLY A 57 -2.40 3.51 -3.75
C GLY A 57 -3.72 4.18 -3.40
N CYS A 58 -3.63 5.35 -2.76
CA CYS A 58 -4.77 5.98 -2.13
C CYS A 58 -5.89 6.34 -3.11
N GLY A 59 -5.56 6.50 -4.41
CA GLY A 59 -6.51 6.80 -5.47
C GLY A 59 -7.39 8.00 -5.16
N SER A 60 -8.61 7.98 -5.68
CA SER A 60 -9.62 9.03 -5.51
C SER A 60 -10.54 8.78 -4.31
N SER A 61 -10.22 7.83 -3.44
CA SER A 61 -11.06 7.37 -2.34
C SER A 61 -11.27 8.43 -1.25
N ALA A 62 -12.45 8.44 -0.62
CA ALA A 62 -12.68 9.26 0.57
C ALA A 62 -11.95 8.73 1.83
N LEU A 63 -11.36 7.53 1.77
CA LEU A 63 -10.66 6.89 2.87
C LEU A 63 -9.59 7.81 3.45
N SER A 64 -8.78 8.48 2.62
CA SER A 64 -7.73 9.41 3.06
C SER A 64 -8.25 10.50 4.02
N ILE A 65 -9.47 11.00 3.79
CA ILE A 65 -10.12 12.00 4.67
C ILE A 65 -10.71 11.33 5.91
N GLN A 66 -11.32 10.15 5.76
CA GLN A 66 -11.89 9.40 6.89
C GLN A 66 -10.83 8.96 7.91
N LEU A 67 -9.60 8.66 7.46
CA LEU A 67 -8.47 8.33 8.33
C LEU A 67 -8.14 9.44 9.33
N ARG A 68 -8.43 10.70 9.02
CA ARG A 68 -8.22 11.84 9.95
C ARG A 68 -8.97 11.65 11.26
N LYS A 69 -10.08 10.89 11.27
CA LYS A 69 -10.87 10.57 12.48
C LYS A 69 -10.16 9.60 13.43
N LEU A 70 -9.06 8.99 13.00
CA LEU A 70 -8.33 7.96 13.73
C LEU A 70 -7.04 8.47 14.38
N VAL A 71 -6.61 9.69 14.03
CA VAL A 71 -5.33 10.26 14.46
C VAL A 71 -5.52 11.58 15.18
N GLU A 72 -4.55 11.93 16.02
CA GLU A 72 -4.57 13.20 16.74
C GLU A 72 -4.10 14.36 15.86
N SER A 73 -3.16 14.10 14.94
CA SER A 73 -2.68 15.05 13.96
C SER A 73 -2.80 14.47 12.55
N PRO A 74 -3.32 15.23 11.57
CA PRO A 74 -3.33 14.84 10.16
C PRO A 74 -1.94 14.52 9.59
N LYS A 75 -0.87 15.06 10.18
CA LYS A 75 0.52 14.79 9.78
C LYS A 75 0.98 13.36 10.06
N GLN A 76 0.21 12.58 10.83
CA GLN A 76 0.44 11.16 11.02
C GLN A 76 0.05 10.33 9.79
N ILE A 77 -0.73 10.88 8.86
CA ILE A 77 -1.21 10.17 7.68
C ILE A 77 -0.41 10.62 6.47
N HIS A 78 0.17 9.65 5.78
CA HIS A 78 0.80 9.87 4.48
C HIS A 78 0.08 9.05 3.42
N ASN A 79 -0.56 9.76 2.49
CA ASN A 79 -1.24 9.18 1.34
C ASN A 79 -0.29 9.16 0.14
N VAL A 80 -0.17 8.01 -0.51
CA VAL A 80 0.69 7.85 -1.68
C VAL A 80 0.01 7.14 -2.82
N ASP A 81 0.35 7.53 -4.04
CA ASP A 81 -0.10 6.91 -5.28
C ASP A 81 0.96 7.18 -6.35
N TYR A 82 1.13 6.29 -7.32
CA TYR A 82 2.08 6.54 -8.41
C TYR A 82 1.56 7.55 -9.45
N SER A 83 0.27 7.87 -9.42
CA SER A 83 -0.34 8.89 -10.27
C SER A 83 -0.23 10.26 -9.61
N SER A 84 0.57 11.15 -10.18
CA SER A 84 0.63 12.54 -9.73
C SER A 84 -0.71 13.26 -9.89
N VAL A 85 -1.50 12.90 -10.91
CA VAL A 85 -2.81 13.50 -11.20
C VAL A 85 -3.73 13.40 -9.99
N VAL A 86 -3.83 12.22 -9.37
CA VAL A 86 -4.72 12.04 -8.21
C VAL A 86 -4.16 12.65 -6.94
N ILE A 87 -2.84 12.60 -6.77
CA ILE A 87 -2.15 13.18 -5.61
C ILE A 87 -2.33 14.70 -5.57
N ASP A 88 -2.02 15.40 -6.66
CA ASP A 88 -2.10 16.85 -6.70
C ASP A 88 -3.55 17.32 -6.53
N ARG A 89 -4.50 16.61 -7.16
CA ARG A 89 -5.91 16.90 -7.03
C ARG A 89 -6.44 16.69 -5.61
N ASN A 90 -6.12 15.57 -4.97
CA ASN A 90 -6.62 15.31 -3.61
C ASN A 90 -6.00 16.26 -2.60
N ARG A 91 -4.72 16.62 -2.76
CA ARG A 91 -4.07 17.66 -1.96
C ARG A 91 -4.81 18.99 -2.10
N GLN A 92 -5.10 19.41 -3.32
CA GLN A 92 -5.82 20.67 -3.58
C GLN A 92 -7.23 20.66 -2.99
N ARG A 93 -7.98 19.56 -3.17
CA ARG A 93 -9.31 19.41 -2.57
C ARG A 93 -9.29 19.43 -1.05
N GLU A 94 -8.30 18.79 -0.42
CA GLU A 94 -8.18 18.84 1.03
C GLU A 94 -7.94 20.27 1.52
N ILE A 95 -7.09 21.05 0.84
CA ILE A 95 -6.86 22.47 1.15
C ILE A 95 -8.17 23.26 1.04
N GLU A 96 -8.91 23.10 -0.06
CA GLU A 96 -10.19 23.80 -0.27
C GLU A 96 -11.25 23.44 0.78
N LEU A 97 -11.31 22.17 1.21
CA LEU A 97 -12.19 21.70 2.28
C LEU A 97 -11.80 22.32 3.64
N LEU A 98 -10.50 22.46 3.92
CA LEU A 98 -10.00 23.08 5.14
C LEU A 98 -10.28 24.59 5.16
N ASP A 99 -10.04 25.28 4.05
CA ASP A 99 -10.30 26.72 3.90
C ASP A 99 -11.80 27.05 4.06
N SER A 100 -12.67 26.24 3.46
CA SER A 100 -14.12 26.45 3.52
C SER A 100 -14.73 26.13 4.89
N SER A 101 -14.12 25.21 5.66
CA SER A 101 -14.63 24.80 6.98
C SER A 101 -14.24 25.74 8.13
N GLN A 102 -13.40 26.76 7.87
CA GLN A 102 -12.77 27.63 8.89
C GLN A 102 -12.07 26.85 10.01
N ALA A 103 -11.73 25.57 9.77
CA ALA A 103 -11.07 24.74 10.75
C ALA A 103 -9.57 25.05 10.78
N THR A 104 -9.02 25.31 11.96
CA THR A 104 -7.56 25.43 12.16
C THR A 104 -6.91 24.04 12.17
N SER A 105 -6.97 23.32 11.05
CA SER A 105 -6.43 21.97 10.92
C SER A 105 -5.49 21.90 9.72
N GLU A 106 -4.36 21.23 9.90
CA GLU A 106 -3.39 21.03 8.82
C GLU A 106 -3.87 19.98 7.80
N PRO A 107 -3.42 20.04 6.54
CA PRO A 107 -3.62 18.96 5.58
C PRO A 107 -2.78 17.73 5.95
N THR A 108 -3.26 16.57 5.51
CA THR A 108 -2.49 15.32 5.56
C THR A 108 -1.27 15.39 4.62
N CYS A 109 -0.38 14.41 4.71
CA CYS A 109 0.77 14.32 3.82
C CYS A 109 0.39 13.59 2.53
N TRP A 110 0.85 14.10 1.38
CA TRP A 110 0.55 13.55 0.05
C TRP A 110 1.82 13.49 -0.78
N SER A 111 2.13 12.34 -1.38
CA SER A 111 3.28 12.20 -2.30
C SER A 111 2.99 11.28 -3.46
N THR A 112 3.49 11.65 -4.64
CA THR A 112 3.61 10.73 -5.76
C THR A 112 4.72 9.74 -5.44
N LEU A 113 4.40 8.45 -5.39
CA LEU A 113 5.37 7.39 -5.06
C LEU A 113 5.05 6.13 -5.85
N ASN A 114 5.99 5.69 -6.68
CA ASN A 114 5.92 4.37 -7.30
C ASN A 114 6.45 3.31 -6.31
N LEU A 115 5.52 2.51 -5.78
CA LEU A 115 5.82 1.46 -4.80
C LEU A 115 6.68 0.30 -5.35
N LEU A 116 6.94 0.26 -6.66
CA LEU A 116 7.84 -0.71 -7.30
C LEU A 116 9.18 -0.08 -7.70
N SER A 117 9.39 1.22 -7.45
CA SER A 117 10.65 1.92 -7.74
C SER A 117 11.57 1.93 -6.53
N ALA A 118 12.65 1.15 -6.59
CA ALA A 118 13.64 1.07 -5.50
C ALA A 118 14.22 2.45 -5.13
N SER A 119 14.58 3.27 -6.13
CA SER A 119 15.14 4.60 -5.90
C SER A 119 14.16 5.52 -5.15
N GLN A 120 12.90 5.57 -5.59
CA GLN A 120 11.91 6.39 -4.90
C GLN A 120 11.63 5.89 -3.48
N ILE A 121 11.62 4.57 -3.26
CA ILE A 121 11.43 3.99 -1.93
C ILE A 121 12.61 4.32 -0.99
N LEU A 122 13.84 4.24 -1.50
CA LEU A 122 15.03 4.61 -0.73
C LEU A 122 15.05 6.10 -0.38
N ASP A 123 14.79 6.97 -1.37
CA ASP A 123 14.69 8.42 -1.15
C ASP A 123 13.59 8.73 -0.13
N TYR A 124 12.45 8.06 -0.24
CA TYR A 124 11.33 8.25 0.69
C TYR A 124 11.67 7.78 2.11
N GLY A 125 12.33 6.63 2.25
CA GLY A 125 12.76 6.10 3.56
C GLY A 125 13.88 6.92 4.23
N ALA A 126 14.70 7.63 3.44
CA ALA A 126 15.79 8.47 3.96
C ALA A 126 15.29 9.65 4.81
N PHE A 127 14.02 10.05 4.68
CA PHE A 127 13.41 11.11 5.50
C PHE A 127 13.12 10.69 6.95
N GLY A 128 13.45 9.45 7.34
CA GLY A 128 13.64 9.06 8.74
C GLY A 128 12.36 8.69 9.52
N LYS A 129 11.19 8.65 8.89
CA LYS A 129 9.97 8.14 9.51
C LYS A 129 9.59 6.78 8.92
N LYS A 130 9.56 5.77 9.77
CA LYS A 130 8.96 4.48 9.47
C LYS A 130 7.49 4.47 9.89
N PHE A 131 6.71 3.57 9.30
CA PHE A 131 5.28 3.46 9.56
C PHE A 131 4.94 2.34 10.52
N ASP A 132 3.90 2.60 11.31
CA ASP A 132 3.29 1.70 12.30
C ASP A 132 2.07 0.97 11.74
N ALA A 133 1.40 1.55 10.75
CA ALA A 133 0.31 0.94 10.02
C ALA A 133 0.39 1.27 8.54
N ILE A 134 0.17 0.26 7.69
CA ILE A 134 0.08 0.40 6.25
C ILE A 134 -1.31 -0.05 5.81
N ILE A 135 -1.97 0.79 5.02
CA ILE A 135 -3.34 0.56 4.54
C ILE A 135 -3.28 0.34 3.04
N ASP A 136 -3.77 -0.81 2.61
CA ASP A 136 -3.87 -1.20 1.21
C ASP A 136 -5.33 -1.54 0.90
N LYS A 137 -6.01 -0.67 0.14
CA LYS A 137 -7.36 -0.96 -0.37
C LYS A 137 -7.27 -1.16 -1.88
N SER A 138 -7.16 -2.43 -2.29
CA SER A 138 -6.99 -2.87 -3.69
C SER A 138 -5.72 -2.40 -4.41
N THR A 139 -4.73 -1.83 -3.74
CA THR A 139 -3.46 -1.48 -4.38
C THR A 139 -2.67 -2.73 -4.77
N SER A 140 -2.57 -3.71 -3.86
CA SER A 140 -1.97 -5.00 -4.20
C SER A 140 -2.79 -5.81 -5.21
N ASP A 141 -4.10 -5.54 -5.34
CA ASP A 141 -4.90 -6.09 -6.44
C ASP A 141 -4.43 -5.53 -7.78
N ALA A 142 -4.34 -4.20 -7.89
CA ALA A 142 -3.88 -3.53 -9.11
C ALA A 142 -2.46 -3.95 -9.50
N ILE A 143 -1.53 -3.95 -8.54
CA ILE A 143 -0.13 -4.36 -8.76
C ILE A 143 -0.03 -5.81 -9.25
N SER A 144 -0.91 -6.70 -8.80
CA SER A 144 -0.89 -8.10 -9.24
C SER A 144 -1.32 -8.33 -10.69
N CYS A 145 -1.92 -7.31 -11.32
CA CYS A 145 -2.25 -7.33 -12.74
C CYS A 145 -1.10 -6.79 -13.61
N ALA A 146 -0.04 -6.27 -13.00
CA ALA A 146 1.14 -5.77 -13.72
C ALA A 146 2.02 -6.93 -14.22
N GLU A 147 2.85 -6.63 -15.21
CA GLU A 147 3.92 -7.54 -15.64
C GLU A 147 4.99 -7.66 -14.55
N ASP A 148 5.74 -8.77 -14.57
CA ASP A 148 6.87 -8.95 -13.68
C ASP A 148 7.93 -7.84 -13.88
N VAL A 149 8.53 -7.39 -12.79
CA VAL A 149 9.50 -6.29 -12.79
C VAL A 149 10.89 -6.83 -13.03
N THR A 150 11.67 -6.18 -13.90
CA THR A 150 13.10 -6.47 -14.03
C THR A 150 13.89 -5.62 -13.05
N ILE A 151 14.69 -6.27 -12.20
CA ILE A 151 15.54 -5.62 -11.21
C ILE A 151 17.01 -5.98 -11.42
N ASP A 152 17.89 -5.12 -10.95
CA ASP A 152 19.33 -5.35 -10.88
C ASP A 152 19.73 -6.00 -9.54
N LEU A 153 20.67 -6.94 -9.60
CA LEU A 153 21.32 -7.56 -8.45
C LEU A 153 22.81 -7.20 -8.37
N PRO A 154 23.38 -7.02 -7.15
CA PRO A 154 22.73 -7.15 -5.84
C PRO A 154 21.65 -6.08 -5.62
N TYR A 155 20.55 -6.48 -4.99
CA TYR A 155 19.41 -5.57 -4.83
C TYR A 155 19.72 -4.47 -3.80
N GLN A 156 19.19 -3.28 -4.04
CA GLN A 156 19.52 -2.07 -3.26
C GLN A 156 18.97 -2.10 -1.83
N ILE A 157 17.96 -2.93 -1.56
CA ILE A 157 17.37 -3.13 -0.22
C ILE A 157 17.64 -4.56 0.21
N SER A 158 18.45 -4.75 1.25
CA SER A 158 18.92 -6.07 1.67
C SER A 158 18.96 -6.22 3.19
N ARG A 159 18.96 -7.48 3.64
CA ARG A 159 19.22 -7.85 5.05
C ARG A 159 20.67 -7.61 5.45
N PHE A 160 21.58 -7.59 4.49
CA PHE A 160 23.01 -7.51 4.75
C PHE A 160 23.54 -6.09 4.55
N HIS A 161 24.35 -5.60 5.49
CA HIS A 161 25.15 -4.37 5.35
C HIS A 161 26.41 -4.61 4.48
N THR A 162 26.31 -5.45 3.46
CA THR A 162 27.50 -5.87 2.71
C THR A 162 27.95 -4.77 1.76
N SER A 163 29.06 -4.13 2.12
CA SER A 163 30.07 -3.63 1.18
C SER A 163 30.77 -4.83 0.51
N GLN A 164 30.03 -5.62 -0.26
CA GLN A 164 30.63 -6.70 -1.06
C GLN A 164 31.11 -6.15 -2.41
N PRO A 165 32.13 -6.80 -3.02
CA PRO A 165 32.72 -6.32 -4.27
C PRO A 165 31.65 -6.19 -5.34
N ILE A 166 31.86 -5.25 -6.27
CA ILE A 166 31.03 -5.06 -7.48
C ILE A 166 31.04 -6.39 -8.26
N LEU A 167 30.11 -7.29 -7.92
CA LEU A 167 29.75 -8.43 -8.76
C LEU A 167 29.18 -7.85 -10.05
N PRO A 168 29.36 -8.53 -11.20
CA PRO A 168 28.69 -8.10 -12.42
C PRO A 168 27.20 -8.01 -12.15
N THR A 169 26.63 -6.84 -12.45
CA THR A 169 25.20 -6.59 -12.30
C THR A 169 24.46 -7.62 -13.13
N THR A 170 23.61 -8.42 -12.49
CA THR A 170 22.74 -9.37 -13.19
C THR A 170 21.31 -8.90 -13.06
N THR A 171 20.50 -9.11 -14.10
CA THR A 171 19.09 -8.79 -14.05
C THR A 171 18.29 -10.02 -13.63
N ARG A 172 17.22 -9.79 -12.87
CA ARG A 172 16.22 -10.80 -12.52
C ARG A 172 14.83 -10.25 -12.72
N THR A 173 13.95 -11.10 -13.21
CA THR A 173 12.52 -10.82 -13.31
C THR A 173 11.84 -11.31 -12.04
N VAL A 174 11.09 -10.42 -11.38
CA VAL A 174 10.49 -10.65 -10.07
C VAL A 174 9.01 -10.35 -10.10
N PHE A 175 8.25 -11.13 -9.32
CA PHE A 175 6.83 -10.88 -9.19
C PHE A 175 6.61 -9.54 -8.45
N PRO A 176 5.77 -8.62 -8.95
CA PRO A 176 5.66 -7.27 -8.39
C PRO A 176 5.24 -7.22 -6.92
N LEU A 177 4.46 -8.21 -6.45
CA LEU A 177 4.04 -8.27 -5.04
C LEU A 177 5.17 -8.67 -4.08
N ASP A 178 6.17 -9.43 -4.54
CA ASP A 178 7.35 -9.73 -3.72
C ASP A 178 8.18 -8.45 -3.53
N LEU A 179 8.27 -7.63 -4.58
CA LEU A 179 8.94 -6.33 -4.54
C LEU A 179 8.20 -5.34 -3.63
N LEU A 180 6.88 -5.26 -3.77
CA LEU A 180 6.02 -4.47 -2.88
C LEU A 180 6.24 -4.86 -1.41
N ALA A 181 6.23 -6.16 -1.09
CA ALA A 181 6.42 -6.63 0.28
C ALA A 181 7.79 -6.21 0.86
N ASN A 182 8.85 -6.29 0.05
CA ASN A 182 10.19 -5.83 0.43
C ASN A 182 10.25 -4.32 0.67
N HIS A 183 9.67 -3.52 -0.22
CA HIS A 183 9.62 -2.07 -0.11
C HIS A 183 8.82 -1.59 1.10
N LEU A 184 7.64 -2.15 1.32
CA LEU A 184 6.83 -1.82 2.49
C LEU A 184 7.54 -2.25 3.78
N ALA A 185 8.26 -3.38 3.77
CA ALA A 185 9.03 -3.84 4.93
C ALA A 185 10.22 -2.93 5.26
N TYR A 186 10.79 -2.25 4.25
CA TYR A 186 11.84 -1.24 4.44
C TYR A 186 11.28 0.05 5.05
N LEU A 187 10.08 0.46 4.63
CA LEU A 187 9.38 1.64 5.15
C LEU A 187 8.67 1.42 6.50
N ALA A 188 8.56 0.18 6.98
CA ALA A 188 7.83 -0.18 8.19
C ALA A 188 8.73 -0.45 9.39
N ASP A 189 8.26 -0.11 10.59
CA ASP A 189 8.88 -0.55 11.84
C ASP A 189 8.48 -1.99 12.20
N PRO A 190 9.34 -2.73 12.92
CA PRO A 190 8.92 -4.00 13.51
C PRO A 190 7.63 -3.88 14.32
N GLY A 191 6.71 -4.83 14.10
CA GLY A 191 5.38 -4.81 14.69
C GLY A 191 4.34 -3.96 13.94
N CYS A 192 4.73 -3.23 12.88
CA CYS A 192 3.81 -2.55 11.98
C CYS A 192 2.78 -3.51 11.39
N GLN A 193 1.54 -3.07 11.22
CA GLN A 193 0.50 -3.85 10.57
C GLN A 193 0.23 -3.37 9.14
N TRP A 194 0.36 -4.28 8.18
CA TRP A 194 -0.12 -4.10 6.83
C TRP A 194 -1.54 -4.68 6.73
N ILE A 195 -2.51 -3.77 6.66
CA ILE A 195 -3.94 -4.06 6.63
C ILE A 195 -4.42 -3.93 5.20
N VAL A 196 -4.87 -5.05 4.64
CA VAL A 196 -5.17 -5.19 3.22
C VAL A 196 -6.64 -5.55 3.05
N LEU A 197 -7.36 -4.78 2.25
CA LEU A 197 -8.65 -5.17 1.71
C LEU A 197 -8.47 -5.51 0.23
N SER A 198 -8.79 -6.74 -0.15
CA SER A 198 -8.52 -7.29 -1.47
C SER A 198 -9.73 -8.04 -2.04
N TYR A 199 -9.86 -8.09 -3.37
CA TYR A 199 -10.79 -9.00 -4.05
C TYR A 199 -10.38 -10.47 -3.93
N SER A 200 -9.08 -10.76 -3.75
CA SER A 200 -8.55 -12.10 -3.89
C SER A 200 -8.48 -12.83 -2.56
N SER A 201 -9.10 -14.00 -2.49
CA SER A 201 -8.96 -14.94 -1.36
C SER A 201 -7.56 -15.57 -1.23
N SER A 202 -6.71 -15.38 -2.24
CA SER A 202 -5.38 -15.96 -2.34
C SER A 202 -4.32 -14.88 -2.61
N ARG A 203 -4.57 -13.63 -2.22
CA ARG A 203 -3.70 -12.47 -2.52
C ARG A 203 -2.23 -12.74 -2.23
N PHE A 204 -1.94 -13.40 -1.12
CA PHE A 204 -0.58 -13.72 -0.66
C PHE A 204 -0.25 -15.22 -0.69
N SER A 205 -1.05 -16.07 -1.34
CA SER A 205 -0.79 -17.52 -1.35
C SER A 205 0.53 -17.87 -2.06
N HIS A 206 0.86 -17.09 -3.10
CA HIS A 206 2.07 -17.25 -3.90
C HIS A 206 3.37 -17.22 -3.09
N TRP A 207 3.38 -16.62 -1.90
CA TRP A 207 4.54 -16.65 -1.01
C TRP A 207 4.88 -18.04 -0.50
N ASN A 208 3.93 -18.99 -0.46
CA ASN A 208 4.22 -20.38 -0.09
C ASN A 208 4.54 -21.24 -1.32
N ASP A 209 4.02 -20.86 -2.48
CA ASP A 209 4.02 -21.70 -3.67
C ASP A 209 5.18 -21.39 -4.64
N ARG A 210 5.74 -20.18 -4.59
CA ARG A 210 6.80 -19.75 -5.50
C ARG A 210 8.20 -20.00 -4.91
N VAL A 211 9.12 -20.35 -5.80
CA VAL A 211 10.55 -20.43 -5.48
C VAL A 211 11.04 -19.02 -5.17
N GLN A 212 11.69 -18.84 -4.02
CA GLN A 212 12.35 -17.60 -3.63
C GLN A 212 13.23 -17.08 -4.76
N THR A 213 13.09 -15.79 -5.11
CA THR A 213 14.08 -15.15 -5.98
C THR A 213 15.38 -14.97 -5.20
N GLU A 214 16.43 -15.67 -5.61
CA GLU A 214 17.77 -15.48 -5.08
C GLU A 214 18.20 -14.01 -5.16
N GLY A 215 18.73 -13.47 -4.06
CA GLY A 215 19.16 -12.07 -3.98
C GLY A 215 18.10 -11.09 -3.47
N LEU A 216 16.85 -11.53 -3.30
CA LEU A 216 15.80 -10.77 -2.60
C LEU A 216 15.40 -11.47 -1.29
N PRO A 217 15.18 -10.69 -0.21
CA PRO A 217 14.54 -11.23 0.99
C PRO A 217 13.16 -11.80 0.65
N HIS A 218 12.89 -13.00 1.15
CA HIS A 218 11.60 -13.65 0.92
C HIS A 218 10.49 -12.96 1.73
N PRO A 219 9.30 -12.67 1.17
CA PRO A 219 8.24 -11.96 1.89
C PRO A 219 7.83 -12.57 3.24
N LEU A 220 7.82 -13.90 3.36
CA LEU A 220 7.53 -14.59 4.64
C LEU A 220 8.59 -14.39 5.74
N GLU A 221 9.79 -13.93 5.39
CA GLU A 221 10.79 -13.51 6.40
C GLU A 221 10.44 -12.13 6.98
N LEU A 222 9.70 -11.33 6.23
CA LEU A 222 9.42 -9.92 6.52
C LEU A 222 8.03 -9.71 7.13
N TRP A 223 7.06 -10.55 6.75
CA TRP A 223 5.65 -10.39 7.10
C TRP A 223 5.04 -11.71 7.59
N ASN A 224 4.44 -11.66 8.78
CA ASN A 224 3.63 -12.75 9.33
C ASN A 224 2.14 -12.49 9.06
N LEU A 225 1.44 -13.42 8.41
CA LEU A 225 -0.02 -13.33 8.27
C LEU A 225 -0.70 -13.64 9.60
N GLU A 226 -1.28 -12.64 10.27
CA GLU A 226 -1.97 -12.81 11.55
C GLU A 226 -3.47 -13.11 11.37
N ARG A 227 -4.07 -12.62 10.29
CA ARG A 227 -5.52 -12.75 10.06
C ARG A 227 -5.86 -12.76 8.57
N HIS A 228 -6.83 -13.60 8.21
CA HIS A 228 -7.52 -13.58 6.93
C HIS A 228 -9.02 -13.76 7.18
N GLU A 229 -9.84 -12.76 6.83
CA GLU A 229 -11.29 -12.80 6.97
C GLU A 229 -11.99 -12.56 5.64
N LYS A 230 -13.16 -13.18 5.49
CA LYS A 230 -14.06 -12.93 4.35
C LYS A 230 -15.10 -11.91 4.77
N ILE A 231 -15.33 -10.92 3.91
CA ILE A 231 -16.29 -9.84 4.12
C ILE A 231 -17.31 -9.93 2.99
N GLU A 232 -18.50 -10.42 3.34
CA GLU A 232 -19.62 -10.45 2.42
C GLU A 232 -20.11 -9.03 2.14
N GLN A 233 -20.25 -8.69 0.86
CA GLN A 233 -20.84 -7.41 0.46
C GLN A 233 -22.36 -7.47 0.56
N PRO A 234 -23.01 -6.36 0.97
CA PRO A 234 -24.45 -6.25 0.87
C PRO A 234 -24.89 -6.55 -0.57
N PRO A 235 -26.00 -7.28 -0.76
CA PRO A 235 -26.52 -7.52 -2.09
C PRO A 235 -26.89 -6.19 -2.75
N ASP A 236 -26.64 -6.07 -4.07
CA ASP A 236 -27.14 -4.92 -4.83
C ASP A 236 -28.69 -4.97 -4.79
N PRO A 237 -29.36 -3.92 -4.26
CA PRO A 237 -30.81 -3.91 -4.16
C PRO A 237 -31.53 -4.00 -5.52
N ASN A 238 -30.82 -3.73 -6.62
CA ASN A 238 -31.33 -3.84 -7.98
C ASN A 238 -30.96 -5.18 -8.65
N ASP A 239 -30.23 -6.07 -7.98
CA ASP A 239 -29.87 -7.36 -8.57
C ASP A 239 -31.10 -8.27 -8.65
N THR A 240 -31.56 -8.47 -9.88
CA THR A 240 -32.70 -9.33 -10.21
C THR A 240 -32.25 -10.76 -10.54
N VAL A 241 -30.94 -10.98 -10.60
CA VAL A 241 -30.33 -12.27 -10.91
C VAL A 241 -29.73 -12.75 -9.59
N HIS A 242 -30.11 -13.92 -9.08
CA HIS A 242 -29.63 -14.42 -7.78
C HIS A 242 -28.13 -14.79 -7.81
N ARG A 243 -27.25 -13.80 -7.97
CA ARG A 243 -25.81 -13.98 -8.06
C ARG A 243 -25.27 -14.43 -6.70
N PRO A 244 -24.23 -15.28 -6.68
CA PRO A 244 -23.50 -15.55 -5.46
C PRO A 244 -23.01 -14.25 -4.81
N PRO A 245 -22.99 -14.16 -3.47
CA PRO A 245 -22.49 -12.99 -2.78
C PRO A 245 -21.07 -12.65 -3.20
N VAL A 246 -20.81 -11.36 -3.42
CA VAL A 246 -19.45 -10.88 -3.65
C VAL A 246 -18.72 -10.87 -2.32
N MET A 247 -17.58 -11.53 -2.27
CA MET A 247 -16.73 -11.58 -1.08
C MET A 247 -15.50 -10.71 -1.30
N HIS A 248 -15.22 -9.83 -0.35
CA HIS A 248 -13.92 -9.18 -0.21
C HIS A 248 -13.12 -9.89 0.88
N HIS A 249 -11.82 -9.69 0.91
CA HIS A 249 -10.91 -10.36 1.82
C HIS A 249 -10.08 -9.35 2.59
N LEU A 250 -10.15 -9.42 3.92
CA LEU A 250 -9.30 -8.67 4.82
C LEU A 250 -8.10 -9.53 5.18
N TYR A 251 -6.89 -8.99 4.99
CA TYR A 251 -5.67 -9.54 5.52
C TYR A 251 -5.06 -8.58 6.52
N ILE A 252 -4.49 -9.13 7.60
CA ILE A 252 -3.63 -8.37 8.52
C ILE A 252 -2.30 -9.09 8.58
N LEU A 253 -1.26 -8.43 8.09
CA LEU A 253 0.10 -8.91 8.16
C LEU A 253 0.89 -8.08 9.17
N ARG A 254 1.77 -8.72 9.93
CA ARG A 254 2.61 -8.09 10.94
C ARG A 254 4.06 -8.09 10.48
N ARG A 255 4.70 -6.94 10.54
CA ARG A 255 6.12 -6.76 10.24
C ARG A 255 6.97 -7.51 11.29
N THR A 256 7.88 -8.36 10.81
CA THR A 256 8.85 -9.08 11.66
C THR A 256 10.00 -8.17 12.13
N ASP A 257 10.87 -8.69 13.00
CA ASP A 257 12.07 -7.98 13.47
C ASP A 257 13.24 -8.03 12.47
N VAL A 258 13.09 -8.69 11.32
CA VAL A 258 14.14 -8.78 10.29
C VAL A 258 14.42 -7.40 9.73
N GLN A 259 15.61 -6.84 9.97
CA GLN A 259 15.98 -5.52 9.48
C GLN A 259 16.31 -5.55 7.98
N LEU A 260 15.93 -4.47 7.29
CA LEU A 260 16.30 -4.19 5.90
C LEU A 260 17.07 -2.87 5.84
N ASN A 261 18.13 -2.86 5.06
CA ASN A 261 19.06 -1.75 4.93
C ASN A 261 19.28 -1.40 3.46
N GLN A 262 19.60 -0.14 3.21
CA GLN A 262 20.14 0.27 1.92
C GLN A 262 21.55 -0.31 1.74
N VAL A 263 21.80 -0.93 0.59
CA VAL A 263 23.13 -1.34 0.16
C VAL A 263 23.78 -0.15 -0.54
N ILE A 264 24.97 0.25 -0.06
CA ILE A 264 25.77 1.38 -0.57
C ILE A 264 26.92 0.84 -1.42
#